data_AF-A0A3P7PCK1-F1
#
_entry.id   AF-A0A3P7PCK1-F1
#
_cell.length_a   1.000
_cell.length_b   1.000
_cell.length_c   1.000
_cell.angle_alpha   90.00
_cell.angle_beta   90.00
_cell.angle_gamma   90.00
#
_symmetry.space_group_name_H-M   'P 1'
#
loop_
_entity.id
_entity.type
_entity.pdbx_description
1 polymer ?
#
loop_
_entity_poly.entity_id
_entity_poly.type
_entity_poly.pdbx_seq_one_letter_code
_entity_poly.pdbx_strand_id
1 'polypeptide(L)' 'MMREFKEARVYCTDMPDEMQYYAVDCAAIVLSYETSLKIAADYVKKEFDKAYKPGWNCIIGDHFGR' A
#
# COMPACT_ATOMS: atom_id res chain seq x y z
N MET A 1 15.75 -13.92 -8.05
CA MET A 1 14.39 -14.16 -8.58
C MET A 1 13.68 -12.82 -8.56
N MET A 2 13.47 -12.21 -9.72
CA MET A 2 12.72 -10.95 -9.82
C MET A 2 11.23 -11.27 -9.64
N ARG A 3 10.55 -10.61 -8.70
CA ARG A 3 9.10 -10.76 -8.55
C ARG A 3 8.42 -10.19 -9.80
N GLU A 4 7.40 -10.87 -10.32
CA GLU A 4 6.58 -10.36 -11.43
C GLU A 4 6.01 -8.99 -11.08
N PHE A 5 6.15 -8.02 -11.98
CA PHE A 5 5.49 -6.73 -11.88
C PHE A 5 4.01 -6.91 -12.20
N LYS A 6 3.14 -6.76 -11.19
CA LYS A 6 1.70 -6.75 -11.37
C LYS A 6 1.20 -5.32 -11.49
N GLU A 7 0.30 -5.10 -12.44
CA GLU A 7 -0.41 -3.83 -12.60
C GLU A 7 -1.31 -3.58 -11.39
N ALA A 8 -1.26 -2.37 -10.83
CA ALA A 8 -2.15 -1.96 -9.76
C ALA A 8 -3.50 -1.54 -10.34
N ARG A 9 -4.59 -2.03 -9.73
CA ARG A 9 -5.96 -1.64 -10.08
C ARG A 9 -6.64 -1.01 -8.87
N VAL A 10 -7.08 0.24 -9.02
CA VAL A 10 -7.84 0.96 -7.99
C VAL A 10 -9.34 0.68 -8.21
N TYR A 11 -10.01 0.14 -7.19
CA TYR A 11 -11.44 -0.21 -7.28
C TYR A 11 -12.37 0.89 -6.75
N CYS A 12 -11.99 1.58 -5.67
CA CYS A 12 -12.79 2.63 -5.05
C CYS A 12 -11.86 3.61 -4.32
N THR A 13 -12.14 4.91 -4.42
CA THR A 13 -11.29 5.97 -3.87
C THR A 13 -12.09 7.25 -3.68
N ASP A 14 -11.77 7.97 -2.60
CA ASP A 14 -12.13 9.38 -2.36
C ASP A 14 -10.85 10.24 -2.19
N MET A 15 -9.72 9.72 -2.67
CA MET A 15 -8.41 10.36 -2.61
C MET A 15 -8.09 11.05 -3.94
N PRO A 16 -7.43 12.22 -3.94
CA PRO A 16 -6.88 12.82 -5.16
C PRO A 16 -5.88 11.88 -5.86
N ASP A 17 -5.72 12.02 -7.17
CA ASP A 17 -4.88 11.13 -7.99
C ASP A 17 -3.43 11.03 -7.48
N GLU A 18 -2.84 12.15 -7.06
CA GLU A 18 -1.48 12.18 -6.51
C GLU A 18 -1.32 11.28 -5.27
N MET A 19 -2.34 11.23 -4.42
CA MET A 19 -2.35 10.40 -3.22
C MET A 19 -2.58 8.92 -3.57
N GLN A 20 -3.37 8.64 -4.61
CA GLN A 20 -3.52 7.28 -5.13
C GLN A 20 -2.21 6.76 -5.72
N TYR A 21 -1.49 7.57 -6.50
CA TYR A 21 -0.18 7.20 -7.03
C TYR A 21 0.81 6.93 -5.91
N TYR A 22 0.86 7.79 -4.89
CA TYR A 22 1.70 7.57 -3.72
C TYR A 22 1.37 6.26 -2.98
N ALA A 23 0.08 5.90 -2.86
CA ALA A 23 -0.35 4.61 -2.29
C ALA A 23 0.21 3.43 -3.09
N VAL A 24 0.07 3.47 -4.42
CA VAL A 24 0.55 2.41 -5.31
C VAL A 24 2.06 2.28 -5.24
N ASP A 25 2.79 3.39 -5.26
CA ASP A 25 4.26 3.39 -5.18
C ASP A 25 4.75 2.83 -3.84
N CYS A 26 4.17 3.26 -2.72
CA CYS A 26 4.50 2.74 -1.40
C CYS A 26 4.30 1.22 -1.32
N ALA A 27 3.17 0.73 -1.86
CA ALA A 27 2.88 -0.69 -1.92
C ALA A 27 3.86 -1.44 -2.84
N ALA A 28 4.14 -0.92 -4.03
CA ALA A 28 5.07 -1.52 -4.99
C ALA A 28 6.49 -1.65 -4.42
N ILE A 29 6.97 -0.61 -3.71
CA ILE A 29 8.28 -0.61 -3.06
C ILE A 29 8.37 -1.76 -2.06
N VAL A 30 7.48 -1.81 -1.06
CA VAL A 30 7.60 -2.81 0.01
C VAL A 30 7.31 -4.22 -0.48
N LEU A 31 6.34 -4.39 -1.38
CA LEU A 31 6.01 -5.69 -1.97
C LEU A 31 7.07 -6.20 -2.95
N SER A 32 8.06 -5.38 -3.34
CA SER A 32 9.17 -5.84 -4.17
C SER A 32 10.18 -6.69 -3.38
N TYR A 33 10.31 -6.48 -2.07
CA TYR A 33 11.32 -7.16 -1.24
C TYR A 33 10.76 -7.87 -0.01
N GLU A 34 9.62 -7.43 0.55
CA GLU A 34 9.04 -7.99 1.77
C GLU A 34 7.95 -9.01 1.46
N THR A 35 7.90 -10.12 2.19
CA THR A 35 6.81 -11.13 2.10
C THR A 35 5.79 -11.00 3.22
N SER A 36 6.19 -10.42 4.36
CA SER A 36 5.32 -10.20 5.51
C SER A 36 4.32 -9.08 5.23
N LEU A 37 3.04 -9.44 5.08
CA LEU A 37 1.96 -8.48 4.87
C LEU A 37 1.81 -7.50 6.02
N LYS A 38 2.12 -7.92 7.26
CA LYS A 38 2.14 -7.04 8.43
C LYS A 38 3.20 -5.94 8.26
N ILE A 39 4.42 -6.30 7.87
CA ILE A 39 5.50 -5.34 7.67
C ILE A 39 5.17 -4.41 6.50
N ALA A 40 4.60 -4.94 5.43
CA ALA A 40 4.14 -4.14 4.29
C ALA A 40 3.07 -3.11 4.70
N ALA A 41 2.06 -3.52 5.47
CA ALA A 41 1.02 -2.62 5.97
C ALA A 41 1.60 -1.55 6.90
N ASP A 42 2.48 -1.94 7.83
CA ASP A 42 3.18 -1.02 8.74
C ASP A 42 4.02 0.00 7.96
N TYR A 43 4.65 -0.40 6.85
CA TYR A 43 5.44 0.49 5.98
C TYR A 43 4.55 1.53 5.29
N VAL A 44 3.51 1.09 4.56
CA VAL A 44 2.62 2.00 3.81
C VAL A 44 1.95 2.99 4.77
N LYS A 45 1.49 2.51 5.93
CA LYS A 45 0.92 3.38 6.97
C LYS A 45 1.90 4.45 7.45
N LYS A 46 3.17 4.09 7.70
CA LYS A 46 4.20 5.04 8.13
C LYS A 46 4.50 6.10 7.08
N GLU A 47 4.55 5.71 5.81
CA GLU A 47 4.78 6.66 4.71
C GLU A 47 3.60 7.63 4.56
N PHE A 48 2.36 7.14 4.68
CA PHE A 48 1.17 7.99 4.69
C PHE A 48 1.10 8.95 5.87
N ASP A 49 1.41 8.49 7.08
CA ASP A 49 1.47 9.35 8.26
C ASP A 49 2.51 10.48 8.12
N LYS A 50 3.64 10.22 7.44
CA LYS A 50 4.68 11.22 7.17
C LYS A 50 4.21 12.23 6.13
N ALA A 51 3.61 11.77 5.03
CA ALA A 51 3.20 12.61 3.92
C ALA A 51 1.95 13.43 4.24
N TYR A 52 1.01 12.87 5.00
CA TYR A 52 -0.36 13.38 5.12
C TYR A 52 -0.87 13.52 6.56
N LYS A 53 0.06 13.59 7.52
CA LYS A 53 -0.17 13.66 8.98
C LYS A 53 -0.66 12.33 9.57
N PRO A 54 -0.41 12.10 10.88
CA PRO A 54 -0.78 10.85 11.54
C PRO A 54 -2.29 10.58 11.55
N GLY A 55 -2.65 9.30 11.47
CA GLY A 55 -4.03 8.82 11.61
C GLY A 55 -4.42 7.77 10.57
N TRP A 56 -3.48 7.34 9.73
CA TRP A 56 -3.75 6.39 8.67
C TRP A 56 -3.80 4.96 9.18
N ASN A 57 -4.64 4.17 8.53
CA ASN A 57 -4.72 2.72 8.72
C ASN A 57 -4.42 2.07 7.35
N CYS A 58 -3.70 0.95 7.37
CA CYS A 58 -3.41 0.18 6.17
C CYS A 58 -3.68 -1.30 6.45
N ILE A 59 -4.35 -1.97 5.52
CA ILE A 59 -4.70 -3.38 5.59
C ILE A 59 -4.25 -4.04 4.29
N ILE A 60 -3.50 -5.15 4.38
CA ILE A 60 -2.99 -5.89 3.22
C ILE A 60 -3.24 -7.38 3.44
N GLY A 61 -3.76 -8.05 2.43
CA GLY A 61 -4.27 -9.42 2.51
C GLY A 61 -5.04 -9.81 1.26
N ASP A 62 -5.30 -11.11 1.14
CA ASP A 62 -5.98 -11.73 0.01
C ASP A 62 -7.44 -12.14 0.34
N HIS A 63 -7.78 -12.26 1.63
CA HIS A 63 -9.12 -12.62 2.10
C HIS A 63 -9.58 -11.71 3.24
N PHE A 64 -10.71 -11.02 3.05
CA PHE A 64 -11.32 -10.14 4.06
C PHE A 64 -12.84 -10.32 4.13
N GLY A 65 -13.45 -9.99 5.27
CA GLY A 65 -14.91 -9.84 5.41
C GLY A 65 -15.71 -11.14 5.48
N ARG A 66 -15.42 -12.03 6.43
CA ARG A 66 -16.34 -13.12 6.80
C ARG A 66 -17.52 -12.59 7.61
#